data_AF-A0A959Y3M2-F1
#
_entry.id   AF-A0A959Y3M2-F1
#
_cell.length_a   1.000
_cell.length_b   1.000
_cell.length_c   1.000
_cell.angle_alpha   90.00
_cell.angle_beta   90.00
_cell.angle_gamma   90.00
#
_symmetry.space_group_name_H-M   'P 1'
#
loop_
_entity.id
_entity.type
_entity.pdbx_description
1 polymer ?
#
loop_
_entity_poly.entity_id
_entity_poly.type
_entity_poly.pdbx_seq_one_letter_code
_entity_poly.pdbx_strand_id
1 'polypeptide(L)'
;MIGETSLPADDDSVSYADMARFAQQTLERTVACGGIGYSWWQFKDVRWGRFHSDHMGLLTMEGHEDVEDHPIGVEGTPKPAAEVFRDFDPGKVTMDCRELPNQFNYSGHDRSRITGRLVDEHGHPIEGGVVLAWNRFYSHSYHTTSRADGTFELLGDMDFHHWIASA
;
A
#
# COMPACT_ATOMS: atom_id res chain seq x y z
N MET A 1 8.67 -4.25 3.50
CA MET A 1 7.56 -4.37 4.48
C MET A 1 6.46 -3.43 4.04
N ILE A 2 5.21 -3.87 4.02
CA ILE A 2 4.05 -2.99 3.83
C ILE A 2 3.59 -2.54 5.22
N GLY A 3 3.76 -1.25 5.51
CA GLY A 3 3.49 -0.65 6.83
C GLY A 3 2.03 -0.25 7.06
N GLU A 4 1.28 0.01 5.99
CA GLU A 4 -0.16 0.24 6.00
C GLU A 4 -0.72 -0.12 4.61
N THR A 5 -1.82 -0.86 4.54
CA THR A 5 -2.57 -1.08 3.30
C THR A 5 -4.03 -1.38 3.62
N SER A 6 -4.94 -0.97 2.73
CA SER A 6 -6.37 -1.14 2.92
C SER A 6 -7.17 -0.93 1.65
N LEU A 7 -8.41 -1.37 1.67
CA LEU A 7 -9.46 -0.92 0.77
C LEU A 7 -10.65 -0.48 1.62
N PRO A 8 -11.06 0.80 1.61
CA PRO A 8 -12.27 1.24 2.31
C PRO A 8 -13.49 0.56 1.67
N ALA A 9 -14.29 -0.12 2.50
CA ALA A 9 -15.48 -0.82 2.06
C ALA A 9 -16.59 -0.68 3.11
N ASP A 10 -17.76 -0.26 2.65
CA ASP A 10 -18.98 0.02 3.42
C ASP A 10 -20.15 -0.91 3.06
N ASP A 11 -19.93 -1.83 2.11
CA ASP A 11 -20.91 -2.74 1.52
C ASP A 11 -22.05 -2.05 0.72
N ASP A 12 -21.84 -0.78 0.34
CA ASP A 12 -22.71 -0.02 -0.56
C ASP A 12 -21.92 0.43 -1.80
N SER A 13 -20.93 1.30 -1.59
CA SER A 13 -20.08 1.83 -2.66
C SER A 13 -18.97 0.87 -3.07
N VAL A 14 -18.39 0.18 -2.08
CA VAL A 14 -17.39 -0.87 -2.26
C VAL A 14 -17.80 -2.05 -1.41
N SER A 15 -17.95 -3.22 -2.04
CA SER A 15 -18.41 -4.43 -1.35
C SER A 15 -17.35 -4.98 -0.39
N TYR A 16 -17.79 -5.63 0.67
CA TYR A 16 -16.85 -6.36 1.54
C TYR A 16 -16.15 -7.51 0.82
N ALA A 17 -16.77 -8.07 -0.22
CA ALA A 17 -16.15 -9.10 -1.06
C ALA A 17 -14.95 -8.53 -1.85
N ASP A 18 -15.01 -7.28 -2.30
CA ASP A 18 -13.89 -6.63 -2.98
C ASP A 18 -12.74 -6.33 -2.01
N MET A 19 -13.05 -5.93 -0.76
CA MET A 19 -12.05 -5.78 0.30
C MET A 19 -11.34 -7.11 0.60
N ALA A 20 -12.10 -8.21 0.72
CA ALA A 20 -11.52 -9.54 0.92
C ALA A 20 -10.65 -9.98 -0.27
N ARG A 21 -11.11 -9.76 -1.50
CA ARG A 21 -10.33 -10.04 -2.72
C ARG A 21 -9.04 -9.23 -2.76
N PHE A 22 -9.11 -7.94 -2.42
CA PHE A 22 -7.96 -7.05 -2.36
C PHE A 22 -6.96 -7.51 -1.29
N ALA A 23 -7.42 -7.88 -0.10
CA ALA A 23 -6.58 -8.43 0.97
C ALA A 23 -5.84 -9.69 0.51
N GLN A 24 -6.55 -10.65 -0.12
CA GLN A 24 -5.92 -11.88 -0.64
C GLN A 24 -4.84 -11.55 -1.67
N GLN A 25 -5.17 -10.73 -2.67
CA GLN A 25 -4.26 -10.39 -3.76
C GLN A 25 -3.00 -9.68 -3.26
N THR A 26 -3.15 -8.74 -2.32
CA THR A 26 -2.02 -7.98 -1.79
C THR A 26 -1.15 -8.80 -0.85
N LEU A 27 -1.73 -9.71 -0.07
CA LEU A 27 -0.97 -10.70 0.73
C LEU A 27 -0.16 -11.63 -0.16
N GLU A 28 -0.80 -12.30 -1.13
CA GLU A 28 -0.13 -13.20 -2.07
C GLU A 28 0.99 -12.48 -2.81
N ARG A 29 0.71 -11.27 -3.30
CA ARG A 29 1.71 -10.46 -4.01
C ARG A 29 2.89 -10.08 -3.12
N THR A 30 2.63 -9.73 -1.87
CA THR A 30 3.67 -9.39 -0.90
C THR A 30 4.60 -10.58 -0.67
N VAL A 31 4.05 -11.78 -0.49
CA VAL A 31 4.85 -13.00 -0.33
C VAL A 31 5.63 -13.32 -1.61
N ALA A 32 4.95 -13.33 -2.76
CA ALA A 32 5.56 -13.62 -4.06
C ALA A 32 6.76 -12.72 -4.37
N CYS A 33 6.68 -11.44 -3.98
CA CYS A 33 7.74 -10.46 -4.21
C CYS A 33 8.75 -10.33 -3.06
N GLY A 34 8.83 -11.29 -2.14
CA GLY A 34 9.85 -11.33 -1.07
C GLY A 34 9.61 -10.31 0.06
N GLY A 35 8.37 -9.89 0.26
CA GLY A 35 8.01 -8.96 1.33
C GLY A 35 8.27 -9.53 2.72
N ILE A 36 9.02 -8.78 3.53
CA ILE A 36 9.40 -9.17 4.90
C ILE A 36 8.36 -8.84 5.98
N GLY A 37 7.17 -8.38 5.60
CA GLY A 37 6.12 -7.99 6.54
C GLY A 37 4.97 -7.27 5.84
N TYR A 38 3.79 -7.38 6.44
CA TYR A 38 2.52 -6.87 5.95
C TYR A 38 1.66 -6.42 7.13
N SER A 39 0.90 -5.33 6.96
CA SER A 39 -0.04 -4.85 7.97
C SER A 39 -1.24 -4.21 7.30
N TRP A 40 -2.41 -4.41 7.91
CA TRP A 40 -3.67 -3.89 7.41
C TRP A 40 -4.08 -2.64 8.18
N TRP A 41 -4.41 -1.58 7.46
CA TRP A 41 -5.06 -0.41 8.04
C TRP A 41 -6.57 -0.58 7.88
N GLN A 42 -7.35 -0.91 8.89
CA GLN A 42 -7.03 -0.91 10.31
C GLN A 42 -7.75 -2.07 10.99
N PHE A 43 -7.59 -2.19 12.30
CA PHE A 43 -8.29 -3.26 13.04
C PHE A 43 -9.82 -3.08 12.99
N LYS A 44 -10.34 -1.90 13.34
CA LYS A 44 -11.77 -1.58 13.39
C LYS A 44 -12.06 -0.28 12.63
N ASP A 45 -13.20 -0.20 11.96
CA ASP A 45 -13.66 1.01 11.30
C ASP A 45 -13.73 2.20 12.28
N VAL A 46 -13.31 3.37 11.81
CA VAL A 46 -13.41 4.64 12.53
C VAL A 46 -13.89 5.72 11.56
N ARG A 47 -14.41 6.83 12.12
CA ARG A 47 -14.72 8.04 11.35
C ARG A 47 -13.53 8.98 11.39
N TRP A 48 -12.74 9.00 10.33
CA TRP A 48 -11.66 9.96 10.12
C TRP A 48 -12.18 11.32 9.65
N GLY A 49 -13.30 11.34 8.92
CA GLY A 49 -13.90 12.55 8.40
C GLY A 49 -13.18 13.07 7.15
N ARG A 50 -12.63 14.29 7.20
CA ARG A 50 -12.33 15.06 5.96
C ARG A 50 -11.07 14.63 5.19
N PHE A 51 -10.11 13.96 5.85
CA PHE A 51 -8.76 13.78 5.30
C PHE A 51 -8.37 12.33 5.03
N HIS A 52 -9.14 11.35 5.50
CA HIS A 52 -8.91 9.94 5.24
C HIS A 52 -10.24 9.22 4.98
N SER A 53 -10.17 8.11 4.26
CA SER A 53 -11.33 7.26 3.98
C SER A 53 -11.82 6.61 5.26
N ASP A 54 -13.13 6.60 5.48
CA ASP A 54 -13.74 5.76 6.51
C ASP A 54 -13.79 4.30 6.04
N HIS A 55 -14.20 3.39 6.92
CA HIS A 55 -14.52 2.00 6.58
C HIS A 55 -13.36 1.08 6.12
N MET A 56 -12.12 1.38 6.53
CA MET A 56 -10.93 0.58 6.18
C MET A 56 -10.68 -0.62 7.13
N GLY A 57 -11.44 -0.72 8.23
CA GLY A 57 -11.22 -1.70 9.28
C GLY A 57 -11.65 -3.12 8.93
N LEU A 58 -11.02 -4.12 9.55
CA LEU A 58 -11.46 -5.53 9.49
C LEU A 58 -12.72 -5.79 10.31
N LEU A 59 -13.03 -4.93 11.28
CA LEU A 59 -14.29 -4.92 12.01
C LEU A 59 -15.12 -3.69 11.62
N THR A 60 -16.43 -3.86 11.51
CA THR A 60 -17.36 -2.74 11.34
C THR A 60 -17.38 -1.82 12.55
N MET A 61 -17.85 -0.58 12.36
CA MET A 61 -17.91 0.43 13.42
C MET A 61 -19.00 0.11 14.45
N GLU A 62 -20.13 -0.39 13.96
CA GLU A 62 -21.32 -0.77 14.71
C GLU A 62 -21.49 -2.30 14.71
N GLY A 63 -22.28 -2.81 15.63
CA GLY A 63 -22.48 -4.24 15.86
C GLY A 63 -21.87 -4.71 17.18
N HIS A 64 -22.22 -5.93 17.58
CA HIS A 64 -21.67 -6.59 18.76
C HIS A 64 -21.54 -8.08 18.46
N GLU A 65 -20.40 -8.66 18.81
CA GLU A 65 -20.17 -10.09 18.72
C GLU A 65 -19.80 -10.63 20.10
N ASP A 66 -20.59 -11.57 20.59
CA ASP A 66 -20.28 -12.32 21.79
C ASP A 66 -19.15 -13.29 21.48
N VAL A 67 -18.03 -13.18 22.21
CA VAL A 67 -16.91 -14.12 22.10
C VAL A 67 -17.03 -15.12 23.23
N GLU A 68 -17.11 -16.40 22.89
CA GLU A 68 -17.11 -17.49 23.87
C GLU A 68 -15.87 -17.36 24.77
N ASP A 69 -16.07 -17.45 26.09
CA ASP A 69 -15.06 -17.24 27.14
C ASP A 69 -14.51 -15.82 27.36
N HIS A 70 -15.07 -14.79 26.71
CA HIS A 70 -14.70 -13.39 27.01
C HIS A 70 -15.89 -12.61 27.61
N PRO A 71 -15.81 -12.13 28.87
CA PRO A 71 -16.94 -11.48 29.56
C PRO A 71 -17.33 -10.11 28.99
N ILE A 72 -16.53 -9.59 28.05
CA ILE A 72 -16.78 -8.34 27.34
C ILE A 72 -16.77 -8.72 25.86
N GLY A 73 -17.94 -8.82 25.24
CA GLY A 73 -18.04 -9.03 23.79
C GLY A 73 -17.35 -7.92 23.00
N VAL A 74 -17.07 -8.16 21.73
CA VAL A 74 -16.35 -7.21 20.88
C VAL A 74 -17.37 -6.30 20.19
N GLU A 75 -17.17 -4.98 20.28
CA GLU A 75 -17.96 -4.04 19.49
C GLU A 75 -17.47 -4.00 18.04
N GLY A 76 -18.40 -4.17 17.11
CA GLY A 76 -18.12 -4.36 15.69
C GLY A 76 -18.32 -5.80 15.27
N THR A 77 -18.60 -6.01 13.98
CA THR A 77 -18.74 -7.32 13.36
C THR A 77 -17.57 -7.54 12.40
N PRO A 78 -16.90 -8.70 12.42
CA PRO A 78 -15.85 -9.02 11.47
C PRO A 78 -16.34 -8.94 10.03
N LYS A 79 -15.60 -8.22 9.19
CA LYS A 79 -15.78 -8.22 7.75
C LYS A 79 -15.16 -9.50 7.15
N PRO A 80 -15.65 -9.98 6.00
CA PRO A 80 -15.05 -11.10 5.26
C PRO A 80 -13.53 -11.04 5.05
N ALA A 81 -12.93 -9.85 4.99
CA ALA A 81 -11.48 -9.72 4.90
C ALA A 81 -10.74 -10.29 6.13
N ALA A 82 -11.35 -10.30 7.32
CA ALA A 82 -10.74 -10.89 8.52
C ALA A 82 -10.45 -12.39 8.35
N GLU A 83 -11.33 -13.09 7.65
CA GLU A 83 -11.19 -14.51 7.32
C GLU A 83 -9.99 -14.79 6.43
N VAL A 84 -9.74 -13.90 5.46
CA VAL A 84 -8.56 -13.97 4.61
C VAL A 84 -7.28 -13.99 5.45
N PHE A 85 -7.16 -13.09 6.44
CA PHE A 85 -5.97 -13.06 7.30
C PHE A 85 -5.87 -14.27 8.23
N ARG A 86 -7.01 -14.78 8.71
CA ARG A 86 -7.06 -15.96 9.59
C ARG A 86 -6.57 -17.22 8.89
N ASP A 87 -6.97 -17.38 7.63
CA ASP A 87 -6.72 -18.60 6.86
C ASP A 87 -5.47 -18.51 5.97
N PHE A 88 -4.85 -17.33 5.86
CA PHE A 88 -3.71 -17.11 4.98
C PHE A 88 -2.49 -17.92 5.41
N ASP A 89 -1.98 -18.72 4.48
CA ASP A 89 -0.76 -19.50 4.65
C ASP A 89 0.29 -19.03 3.62
N PRO A 90 1.32 -18.29 4.05
CA PRO A 90 2.35 -17.79 3.14
C PRO A 90 3.13 -18.92 2.45
N GLY A 91 3.18 -20.12 3.03
CA GLY A 91 3.85 -21.28 2.44
C GLY A 91 3.10 -21.91 1.25
N LYS A 92 1.84 -21.52 1.02
CA LYS A 92 1.01 -22.01 -0.09
C LYS A 92 0.93 -21.05 -1.28
N VAL A 93 1.58 -19.88 -1.20
CA VAL A 93 1.57 -18.91 -2.28
C VAL A 93 2.40 -19.43 -3.45
N THR A 94 1.76 -19.58 -4.61
CA THR A 94 2.38 -20.03 -5.88
C THR A 94 2.41 -18.93 -6.94
N MET A 95 2.01 -17.71 -6.59
CA MET A 95 1.97 -16.57 -7.50
C MET A 95 3.39 -16.12 -7.89
N ASP A 96 3.59 -15.77 -9.16
CA ASP A 96 4.81 -15.13 -9.64
C ASP A 96 4.86 -13.64 -9.27
N CYS A 97 6.01 -13.16 -8.81
CA CYS A 97 6.25 -11.73 -8.70
C CYS A 97 6.41 -11.12 -10.10
N ARG A 98 5.49 -10.23 -10.49
CA ARG A 98 5.38 -9.79 -11.88
C ARG A 98 6.02 -8.46 -12.28
N GLU A 99 6.25 -7.43 -11.49
CA GLU A 99 6.37 -6.04 -12.03
C GLU A 99 5.17 -5.56 -12.87
N LEU A 100 4.58 -4.45 -12.46
CA LEU A 100 3.48 -3.84 -13.20
C LEU A 100 4.04 -2.87 -14.25
N PRO A 101 3.48 -2.81 -15.47
CA PRO A 101 3.98 -1.90 -16.51
C PRO A 101 4.00 -0.43 -16.07
N ASN A 102 3.10 -0.05 -15.16
CA ASN A 102 2.97 1.30 -14.62
C ASN A 102 3.55 1.44 -13.21
N GLN A 103 4.42 0.53 -12.74
CA GLN A 103 4.89 0.55 -11.34
C GLN A 103 5.59 1.85 -10.91
N PHE A 104 6.16 2.60 -11.86
CA PHE A 104 6.80 3.90 -11.63
C PHE A 104 5.92 5.10 -12.00
N ASN A 105 4.71 4.86 -12.53
CA ASN A 105 3.74 5.90 -12.88
C ASN A 105 2.31 5.36 -12.75
N TYR A 106 1.97 4.89 -11.55
CA TYR A 106 0.69 4.22 -11.31
C TYR A 106 -0.50 5.17 -11.46
N SER A 107 -0.29 6.48 -11.26
CA SER A 107 -1.29 7.53 -11.43
C SER A 107 -1.35 8.12 -12.84
N GLY A 108 -0.49 7.67 -13.77
CA GLY A 108 -0.51 8.13 -15.17
C GLY A 108 -0.19 9.62 -15.36
N HIS A 109 0.68 10.18 -14.52
CA HIS A 109 1.09 11.58 -14.59
C HIS A 109 2.07 11.85 -15.75
N ASP A 110 2.01 13.04 -16.34
CA ASP A 110 2.82 13.40 -17.52
C ASP A 110 3.28 14.87 -17.58
N ARG A 111 2.92 15.72 -16.61
CA ARG A 111 3.21 17.16 -16.64
C ARG A 111 4.68 17.48 -16.39
N SER A 112 5.28 16.82 -15.41
CA SER A 112 6.65 17.08 -14.98
C SER A 112 7.41 15.77 -14.83
N ARG A 113 8.72 15.82 -15.08
CA ARG A 113 9.57 14.64 -15.13
C ARG A 113 10.96 14.92 -14.56
N ILE A 114 11.44 14.02 -13.70
CA ILE A 114 12.85 13.91 -13.31
C ILE A 114 13.35 12.54 -13.77
N THR A 115 14.46 12.53 -14.50
CA THR A 115 15.16 11.30 -14.88
C THR A 115 16.59 11.36 -14.39
N GLY A 116 17.15 10.23 -14.00
CA GLY A 116 18.54 10.17 -13.58
C GLY A 116 19.02 8.73 -13.41
N ARG A 117 20.21 8.61 -12.82
CA ARG A 117 20.82 7.33 -12.45
C ARG A 117 21.42 7.44 -11.06
N LEU A 118 21.08 6.51 -10.18
CA LEU A 118 21.64 6.39 -8.85
C LEU A 118 22.81 5.40 -8.88
N VAL A 119 23.95 5.85 -8.35
CA VAL A 119 25.20 5.07 -8.29
C VAL A 119 25.88 5.24 -6.93
N ASP A 120 26.68 4.26 -6.54
CA ASP A 120 27.55 4.32 -5.35
C ASP A 120 28.81 5.18 -5.59
N GLU A 121 29.68 5.27 -4.58
CA GLU A 121 30.95 6.02 -4.64
C GLU A 121 31.93 5.49 -5.71
N HIS A 122 31.73 4.25 -6.17
CA HIS A 122 32.52 3.59 -7.20
C HIS A 122 31.86 3.65 -8.58
N GLY A 123 30.69 4.28 -8.71
CA GLY A 123 29.92 4.37 -9.94
C GLY A 123 29.10 3.11 -10.26
N HIS A 124 28.97 2.16 -9.33
CA HIS A 124 28.10 1.01 -9.52
C HIS A 124 26.63 1.41 -9.35
N PRO A 125 25.72 0.89 -10.20
CA PRO A 125 24.30 1.15 -10.05
C PRO A 125 23.74 0.73 -8.70
N ILE A 126 22.84 1.53 -8.16
CA ILE A 126 22.05 1.19 -6.98
C ILE A 126 20.62 0.90 -7.41
N GLU A 127 20.15 -0.33 -7.19
CA GLU A 127 18.77 -0.75 -7.37
C GLU A 127 17.93 -0.46 -6.12
N GLY A 128 16.67 -0.05 -6.31
CA GLY A 128 15.72 0.13 -5.21
C GLY A 128 15.91 1.42 -4.39
N GLY A 129 16.83 2.31 -4.78
CA GLY A 129 16.96 3.62 -4.18
C GLY A 129 15.72 4.48 -4.43
N VAL A 130 15.25 5.18 -3.40
CA VAL A 130 14.03 5.99 -3.46
C VAL A 130 14.36 7.40 -3.89
N VAL A 131 13.67 7.88 -4.91
CA VAL A 131 13.72 9.29 -5.34
C VAL A 131 12.38 9.93 -5.02
N LEU A 132 12.40 11.01 -4.24
CA LEU A 132 11.23 11.73 -3.77
C LEU A 132 11.34 13.20 -4.20
N ALA A 133 10.27 13.75 -4.75
CA ALA A 133 10.22 15.15 -5.17
C ALA A 133 8.94 15.84 -4.69
N TRP A 134 9.04 17.14 -4.48
CA TRP A 134 7.97 17.98 -3.94
C TRP A 134 7.71 19.21 -4.82
N ASN A 135 6.50 19.75 -4.67
CA ASN A 135 6.21 21.10 -5.12
C ASN A 135 6.98 22.16 -4.33
N ARG A 136 6.86 23.42 -4.74
CA ARG A 136 7.52 24.58 -4.13
C ARG A 136 7.35 24.68 -2.61
N PHE A 137 6.21 24.23 -2.08
CA PHE A 137 5.79 24.45 -0.71
C PHE A 137 5.87 23.19 0.18
N TYR A 138 6.45 22.09 -0.32
CA TYR A 138 6.50 20.80 0.37
C TYR A 138 5.12 20.22 0.76
N SER A 139 4.04 20.66 0.10
CA SER A 139 2.68 20.23 0.45
C SER A 139 2.20 19.00 -0.32
N HIS A 140 2.87 18.66 -1.42
CA HIS A 140 2.59 17.48 -2.24
C HIS A 140 3.92 16.82 -2.60
N SER A 141 3.92 15.50 -2.75
CA SER A 141 5.11 14.73 -3.11
C SER A 141 4.80 13.53 -3.97
N TYR A 142 5.73 13.20 -4.87
CA TYR A 142 5.72 11.95 -5.64
C TYR A 142 7.04 11.23 -5.45
N HIS A 143 7.01 9.90 -5.52
CA HIS A 143 8.20 9.07 -5.41
C HIS A 143 8.28 8.04 -6.54
N THR A 144 9.51 7.59 -6.79
CA THR A 144 9.85 6.47 -7.68
C THR A 144 11.03 5.71 -7.08
N THR A 145 11.38 4.55 -7.65
CA THR A 145 12.57 3.79 -7.27
C THR A 145 13.51 3.58 -8.45
N SER A 146 14.81 3.43 -8.17
CA SER A 146 15.81 3.11 -9.19
C SER A 146 15.74 1.63 -9.61
N ARG A 147 16.03 1.38 -10.88
CA ARG A 147 16.08 0.04 -11.49
C ARG A 147 17.40 -0.66 -11.22
N ALA A 148 17.51 -1.92 -11.62
CA ALA A 148 18.75 -2.70 -11.57
C ALA A 148 19.96 -2.02 -12.24
N ASP A 149 19.75 -1.23 -13.30
CA ASP A 149 20.81 -0.46 -13.97
C ASP A 149 21.06 0.91 -13.33
N GLY A 150 20.35 1.22 -12.24
CA GLY A 150 20.41 2.45 -11.45
C GLY A 150 19.52 3.56 -12.02
N THR A 151 18.94 3.40 -13.20
CA THR A 151 18.12 4.45 -13.82
C THR A 151 16.79 4.62 -13.09
N PHE A 152 16.26 5.84 -13.10
CA PHE A 152 14.93 6.15 -12.56
C PHE A 152 14.21 7.20 -13.41
N GLU A 153 12.89 7.15 -13.35
CA GLU A 153 11.99 8.19 -13.89
C GLU A 153 10.91 8.47 -12.85
N LEU A 154 10.78 9.75 -12.47
CA LEU A 154 9.74 10.27 -11.60
C LEU A 154 8.84 11.20 -12.40
N LEU A 155 7.55 10.87 -12.46
CA LEU A 155 6.52 11.66 -13.13
C LEU A 155 5.57 12.28 -12.11
N GLY A 156 5.08 13.48 -12.40
CA GLY A 156 4.15 14.21 -11.54
C GLY A 156 3.19 15.09 -12.33
N ASP A 157 2.06 15.44 -11.71
CA ASP A 157 1.05 16.38 -12.24
C ASP A 157 1.28 17.84 -11.79
N MET A 158 2.44 18.09 -11.17
CA MET A 158 2.87 19.36 -10.62
C MET A 158 4.35 19.59 -10.90
N ASP A 159 4.75 20.86 -10.90
CA ASP A 159 6.15 21.23 -11.07
C ASP A 159 6.97 20.81 -9.83
N PHE A 160 8.05 20.07 -10.07
CA PHE A 160 9.00 19.70 -9.03
C PHE A 160 9.98 20.84 -8.74
N HIS A 161 10.02 21.28 -7.50
CA HIS A 161 10.93 22.33 -7.04
C HIS A 161 12.05 21.80 -6.13
N HIS A 162 11.79 20.70 -5.43
CA HIS A 162 12.73 20.07 -4.50
C HIS A 162 12.75 18.58 -4.75
N TRP A 163 13.91 17.94 -4.56
CA TRP A 163 14.02 16.49 -4.65
C TRP A 163 15.17 15.97 -3.77
N ILE A 164 15.08 14.69 -3.41
CA ILE A 164 16.11 13.93 -2.71
C ILE A 164 16.15 12.51 -3.28
N ALA A 165 17.32 11.88 -3.21
CA ALA A 165 17.49 10.44 -3.42
C ALA A 165 18.10 9.82 -2.17
N SER A 166 17.64 8.61 -1.81
CA SER A 166 18.14 7.83 -0.68
C SER A 166 18.30 6.38 -1.07
N ALA A 167 19.37 5.73 -0.60
CA ALA A 167 19.62 4.31 -0.73
C ALA A 167 20.37 3.77 0.48
#